data_AF-A0A7C6RL67-F1
#
_entry.id   AF-A0A7C6RL67-F1
#
_cell.length_a   1.000
_cell.length_b   1.000
_cell.length_c   1.000
_cell.angle_alpha   90.00
_cell.angle_beta   90.00
_cell.angle_gamma   90.00
#
_symmetry.space_group_name_H-M   'P 1'
#
loop_
_entity.id
_entity.type
_entity.pdbx_description
1 polymer ?
#
loop_
_entity_poly.entity_id
_entity_poly.type
_entity_poly.pdbx_seq_one_letter_code
_entity_poly.pdbx_strand_id
1 'polypeptide(L)'
;MSTELARRAAAGDTGPEVARWIAEAMRRHLDGDDLDQALRLDRASRLRERNLALKAAAALLAADDGPWRCACRLEAAIRRHEARIAPLLARDPAMTLAPIDEALRRAFDTRQRVPTTARNLFELIR
;
A
#
# COMPACT_ATOMS: atom_id res chain seq x y z
N MET A 1 -5.17 3.74 5.62
CA MET A 1 -5.15 2.51 4.81
C MET A 1 -6.35 1.67 5.16
N SER A 2 -7.38 1.69 4.32
CA SER A 2 -8.57 0.82 4.47
C SER A 2 -8.17 -0.66 4.39
N THR A 3 -7.22 -1.01 3.52
CA THR A 3 -6.79 -2.42 3.37
C THR A 3 -6.17 -3.01 4.64
N GLU A 4 -5.34 -2.24 5.35
CA GLU A 4 -4.74 -2.68 6.60
C GLU A 4 -5.75 -2.72 7.76
N LEU A 5 -6.64 -1.74 7.83
CA LEU A 5 -7.73 -1.73 8.80
C LEU A 5 -8.68 -2.92 8.59
N ALA A 6 -8.96 -3.28 7.35
CA ALA A 6 -9.71 -4.48 7.01
C ALA A 6 -9.00 -5.76 7.46
N ARG A 7 -7.67 -5.86 7.27
CA ARG A 7 -6.89 -7.00 7.75
C ARG A 7 -6.91 -7.11 9.27
N ARG A 8 -6.72 -5.98 9.97
CA ARG A 8 -6.80 -5.92 11.44
C ARG A 8 -8.18 -6.35 11.94
N ALA A 9 -9.25 -5.80 11.35
CA ALA A 9 -10.62 -6.20 11.68
C ALA A 9 -10.86 -7.71 11.48
N ALA A 10 -10.37 -8.27 10.36
CA ALA A 10 -10.48 -9.70 10.07
C ALA A 10 -9.68 -10.58 11.06
N ALA A 11 -8.62 -10.04 11.67
CA ALA A 11 -7.86 -10.69 12.74
C ALA A 11 -8.52 -10.53 14.13
N GLY A 12 -9.69 -9.90 14.22
CA GLY A 12 -10.40 -9.65 15.47
C GLY A 12 -9.95 -8.40 16.23
N ASP A 13 -9.10 -7.56 15.63
CA ASP A 13 -8.73 -6.27 16.23
C ASP A 13 -9.94 -5.34 16.22
N THR A 14 -10.38 -4.96 17.42
CA THR A 14 -11.49 -4.02 17.66
C THR A 14 -11.00 -2.69 18.23
N GLY A 15 -9.70 -2.40 18.07
CA GLY A 15 -9.09 -1.17 18.56
C GLY A 15 -9.74 0.10 18.00
N PRO A 16 -9.50 1.27 18.63
CA PRO A 16 -10.24 2.50 18.35
C PRO A 16 -10.20 2.95 16.89
N GLU A 17 -9.08 2.71 16.20
CA GLU A 17 -8.93 3.07 14.79
C GLU A 17 -9.80 2.20 13.87
N VAL A 18 -9.84 0.89 14.11
CA VAL A 18 -10.68 -0.05 13.36
C VAL A 18 -12.15 0.24 13.62
N ALA A 19 -12.53 0.41 14.88
CA ALA A 19 -13.91 0.74 15.26
C ALA A 19 -14.38 2.05 14.60
N ARG A 20 -13.55 3.10 14.61
CA ARG A 20 -13.87 4.38 13.95
C ARG A 20 -14.00 4.23 12.43
N TRP A 21 -13.13 3.44 11.80
CA TRP A 21 -13.22 3.18 10.36
C TRP A 21 -14.50 2.43 9.99
N ILE A 22 -14.87 1.40 10.75
CA ILE A 22 -16.12 0.66 10.55
C ILE A 22 -17.33 1.57 10.76
N ALA A 23 -17.37 2.35 11.85
CA ALA A 23 -18.49 3.24 12.14
C ALA A 23 -18.69 4.30 11.03
N GLU A 24 -17.61 4.90 10.54
CA GLU A 24 -17.65 5.85 9.44
C GLU A 24 -18.09 5.20 8.12
N ALA A 25 -17.68 3.95 7.86
CA ALA A 25 -18.14 3.22 6.69
C ALA A 25 -19.63 2.88 6.78
N MET A 26 -20.11 2.41 7.93
CA MET A 26 -21.54 2.14 8.14
C MET A 26 -22.38 3.41 7.95
N ARG A 27 -21.90 4.56 8.44
CA ARG A 27 -22.57 5.85 8.23
C ARG A 27 -22.72 6.17 6.74
N ARG A 28 -21.66 6.08 5.95
CA ARG A 28 -21.72 6.33 4.49
C ARG A 28 -22.61 5.34 3.76
N HIS A 29 -22.61 4.08 4.19
CA HIS A 29 -23.47 3.07 3.60
C HIS A 29 -24.96 3.38 3.84
N LEU A 30 -25.30 3.82 5.06
CA LEU A 30 -26.65 4.31 5.37
C LEU A 30 -27.02 5.59 4.60
N ASP A 31 -26.03 6.41 4.26
CA ASP A 31 -26.19 7.60 3.40
C ASP A 31 -26.30 7.24 1.89
N GLY A 32 -26.15 5.97 1.51
CA GLY A 32 -26.42 5.45 0.16
C GLY A 32 -25.20 4.94 -0.62
N ASP A 33 -23.99 5.00 -0.06
CA ASP A 33 -22.80 4.41 -0.70
C ASP A 33 -22.91 2.87 -0.71
N ASP A 34 -22.41 2.22 -1.78
CA ASP A 34 -22.17 0.77 -1.74
C ASP A 34 -21.14 0.43 -0.66
N LEU A 35 -21.27 -0.74 -0.03
CA LEU A 35 -20.44 -1.15 1.10
C LEU A 35 -18.93 -1.16 0.76
N ASP A 36 -18.55 -1.56 -0.47
CA ASP A 36 -17.16 -1.55 -0.92
C ASP A 36 -16.61 -0.12 -1.02
N GLN A 37 -17.43 0.83 -1.46
CA GLN A 37 -17.06 2.24 -1.55
C GLN A 37 -16.99 2.88 -0.17
N ALA A 38 -17.97 2.58 0.69
CA ALA A 38 -18.05 3.09 2.04
C ALA A 38 -16.83 2.67 2.89
N LEU A 39 -16.42 1.40 2.78
CA LEU A 39 -15.21 0.85 3.40
C LEU A 39 -13.92 1.29 2.70
N ARG A 40 -14.01 1.93 1.52
CA ARG A 40 -12.88 2.26 0.63
C ARG A 40 -12.08 1.02 0.22
N LEU A 41 -12.76 -0.10 0.03
CA LEU A 41 -12.22 -1.35 -0.46
C LEU A 41 -12.54 -1.57 -1.94
N ASP A 42 -13.19 -0.60 -2.59
CA ASP A 42 -13.37 -0.55 -4.04
C ASP A 42 -12.02 -0.46 -4.79
N ARG A 43 -12.06 -0.81 -6.09
CA ARG A 43 -10.86 -0.83 -6.94
C ARG A 43 -10.15 0.53 -7.01
N ALA A 44 -10.88 1.63 -7.12
CA ALA A 44 -10.28 2.95 -7.25
C ALA A 44 -9.60 3.38 -5.95
N SER A 45 -10.19 3.08 -4.80
CA SER A 45 -9.56 3.31 -3.49
C SER A 45 -8.29 2.50 -3.33
N ARG A 46 -8.29 1.19 -3.62
CA ARG A 46 -7.07 0.36 -3.57
C ARG A 46 -5.98 0.88 -4.51
N LEU A 47 -6.35 1.37 -5.70
CA LEU A 47 -5.40 1.96 -6.64
C LEU A 47 -4.75 3.23 -6.09
N ARG A 48 -5.54 4.10 -5.43
CA ARG A 48 -5.02 5.29 -4.74
C ARG A 48 -4.09 4.92 -3.60
N GLU A 49 -4.45 3.94 -2.78
CA GLU A 49 -3.59 3.45 -1.69
C GLU A 49 -2.26 2.89 -2.20
N ARG A 50 -2.30 2.11 -3.29
CA ARG A 50 -1.09 1.60 -3.95
C ARG A 50 -0.19 2.74 -4.39
N ASN A 51 -0.76 3.75 -5.05
CA ASN A 51 0.01 4.89 -5.56
C ASN A 51 0.64 5.70 -4.42
N LEU A 52 -0.10 5.93 -3.34
CA LEU A 52 0.43 6.62 -2.16
C LEU A 52 1.59 5.83 -1.52
N ALA A 53 1.45 4.51 -1.40
CA ALA A 53 2.50 3.66 -0.86
C ALA A 53 3.76 3.67 -1.74
N LEU A 54 3.63 3.62 -3.06
CA LEU A 54 4.75 3.73 -4.00
C LEU A 54 5.41 5.12 -3.96
N LYS A 55 4.63 6.19 -3.82
CA LYS A 55 5.17 7.55 -3.63
C LYS A 55 5.93 7.69 -2.32
N ALA A 56 5.45 7.08 -1.24
CA ALA A 56 6.17 7.04 0.03
C ALA A 56 7.50 6.26 -0.10
N ALA A 57 7.51 5.13 -0.80
CA ALA A 57 8.74 4.39 -1.08
C ALA A 57 9.72 5.21 -1.94
N ALA A 58 9.23 5.93 -2.94
CA ALA A 58 10.06 6.84 -3.75
C ALA A 58 10.68 7.97 -2.93
N ALA A 59 9.91 8.56 -2.00
CA ALA A 59 10.41 9.62 -1.12
C ALA A 59 11.57 9.13 -0.24
N LEU A 60 11.53 7.88 0.23
CA LEU A 60 12.63 7.26 0.99
C LEU A 60 13.87 6.93 0.13
N LEU A 61 13.70 6.86 -1.19
CA LEU A 61 14.76 6.58 -2.17
C LEU A 61 15.25 7.83 -2.90
N ALA A 62 14.67 9.00 -2.62
CA ALA A 62 15.00 10.23 -3.30
C ALA A 62 16.45 10.64 -3.00
N ALA A 63 17.12 11.15 -4.03
CA ALA A 63 18.45 11.76 -3.94
C ALA A 63 18.51 12.91 -4.96
N ASP A 64 19.57 13.72 -4.91
CA ASP A 64 19.77 14.88 -5.79
C ASP A 64 20.24 14.49 -7.21
N ASP A 65 19.60 13.49 -7.81
CA ASP A 65 19.92 12.95 -9.14
C ASP A 65 18.69 12.81 -10.06
N GLY A 66 17.56 13.36 -9.62
CA GLY A 66 16.35 13.55 -10.41
C GLY A 66 15.37 12.36 -10.41
N PRO A 67 14.14 12.60 -10.89
CA PRO A 67 13.03 11.65 -10.80
C PRO A 67 13.24 10.35 -11.57
N TRP A 68 13.98 10.38 -12.69
CA TRP A 68 14.27 9.16 -13.46
C TRP A 68 15.16 8.18 -12.69
N ARG A 69 16.23 8.67 -12.05
CA ARG A 69 17.10 7.85 -11.21
C ARG A 69 16.35 7.29 -10.00
N CYS A 70 15.48 8.10 -9.39
CA CYS A 70 14.58 7.64 -8.34
C CYS A 70 13.66 6.50 -8.82
N ALA A 71 13.06 6.62 -10.01
CA ALA A 71 12.22 5.57 -10.59
C ALA A 71 12.98 4.25 -10.82
N CYS A 72 14.24 4.31 -11.29
CA CYS A 72 15.10 3.12 -11.43
C CYS A 72 15.43 2.48 -10.07
N ARG A 73 15.70 3.29 -9.03
CA ARG A 73 15.91 2.78 -7.66
C ARG A 73 14.64 2.10 -7.12
N LEU A 74 13.47 2.71 -7.37
CA LEU A 74 12.20 2.14 -6.96
C LEU A 74 11.92 0.81 -7.68
N GLU A 75 12.20 0.72 -8.98
CA GLU A 75 12.11 -0.52 -9.75
C GLU A 75 13.00 -1.62 -9.13
N ALA A 76 14.27 -1.31 -8.83
CA ALA A 76 15.17 -2.26 -8.20
C ALA A 76 14.68 -2.69 -6.80
N ALA A 77 14.13 -1.77 -6.02
CA ALA A 77 13.56 -2.05 -4.71
C ALA A 77 12.32 -2.96 -4.80
N ILE A 78 11.43 -2.73 -5.78
CA ILE A 78 10.27 -3.59 -6.05
C ILE A 78 10.72 -5.01 -6.39
N ARG A 79 11.68 -5.16 -7.31
CA ARG A 79 12.22 -6.48 -7.68
C ARG A 79 12.85 -7.20 -6.47
N ARG A 80 13.60 -6.47 -5.65
CA ARG A 80 14.17 -7.01 -4.39
C ARG A 80 13.07 -7.46 -3.43
N HIS A 81 12.00 -6.67 -3.31
CA HIS A 81 10.88 -7.00 -2.46
C HIS A 81 10.22 -8.31 -2.90
N GLU A 82 9.88 -8.44 -4.18
CA GLU A 82 9.26 -9.66 -4.73
C GLU A 82 10.17 -10.88 -4.60
N ALA A 83 11.46 -10.75 -4.95
CA ALA A 83 12.38 -11.89 -5.00
C ALA A 83 12.84 -12.37 -3.61
N ARG A 84 12.94 -11.46 -2.64
CA ARG A 84 13.55 -11.75 -1.33
C ARG A 84 12.64 -11.47 -0.15
N ILE A 85 12.01 -10.30 -0.10
CA ILE A 85 11.30 -9.84 1.11
C ILE A 85 9.93 -10.53 1.23
N ALA A 86 9.18 -10.66 0.15
CA ALA A 86 7.86 -11.29 0.17
C ALA A 86 7.93 -12.78 0.60
N PRO A 87 8.87 -13.60 0.10
CA PRO A 87 9.06 -14.96 0.62
C PRO A 87 9.43 -15.02 2.10
N LEU A 88 10.22 -14.06 2.60
CA LEU A 88 10.57 -13.99 4.02
C LEU A 88 9.37 -13.62 4.88
N LEU A 89 8.57 -12.62 4.45
CA LEU A 89 7.34 -12.23 5.13
C LEU A 89 6.29 -13.34 5.18
N ALA A 90 6.23 -14.19 4.15
CA ALA A 90 5.35 -15.35 4.15
C ALA A 90 5.75 -16.39 5.22
N ARG A 91 7.03 -16.46 5.59
CA ARG A 91 7.55 -17.36 6.63
C ARG A 91 7.47 -16.74 8.03
N ASP A 92 7.76 -15.44 8.13
CA ASP A 92 7.70 -14.67 9.35
C ASP A 92 6.95 -13.35 9.13
N PRO A 93 5.62 -13.33 9.38
CA PRO A 93 4.80 -12.14 9.22
C PRO A 93 5.14 -11.02 10.22
N ALA A 94 5.83 -11.34 11.33
CA ALA A 94 6.20 -10.41 12.38
C ALA A 94 7.60 -9.80 12.20
N MET A 95 8.32 -10.22 11.15
CA MET A 95 9.65 -9.70 10.82
C MET A 95 9.65 -8.17 10.71
N THR A 96 10.58 -7.52 11.40
CA THR A 96 10.80 -6.08 11.28
C THR A 96 11.34 -5.74 9.90
N LEU A 97 10.69 -4.82 9.20
CA LEU A 97 11.05 -4.38 7.86
C LEU A 97 11.77 -3.03 7.91
N ALA A 98 12.65 -2.79 6.94
CA ALA A 98 13.13 -1.44 6.71
C ALA A 98 11.97 -0.55 6.23
N PRO A 99 11.98 0.77 6.50
CA PRO A 99 10.87 1.66 6.15
C PRO A 99 10.44 1.61 4.66
N ILE A 100 11.41 1.41 3.77
CA ILE A 100 11.15 1.22 2.34
C ILE A 100 10.38 -0.07 2.07
N ASP A 101 10.76 -1.17 2.70
CA ASP A 101 10.14 -2.48 2.51
C ASP A 101 8.73 -2.51 3.15
N GLU A 102 8.50 -1.73 4.21
CA GLU A 102 7.14 -1.48 4.74
C GLU A 102 6.26 -0.71 3.75
N ALA A 103 6.79 0.34 3.12
CA ALA A 103 6.07 1.08 2.09
C ALA A 103 5.74 0.17 0.88
N LEU A 104 6.68 -0.68 0.47
CA LEU A 104 6.45 -1.66 -0.59
C LEU A 104 5.43 -2.72 -0.18
N ARG A 105 5.54 -3.30 1.01
CA ARG A 105 4.54 -4.25 1.56
C ARG A 105 3.13 -3.65 1.48
N ARG A 106 2.96 -2.40 1.92
CA ARG A 106 1.68 -1.69 1.83
C ARG A 106 1.15 -1.56 0.40
N ALA A 107 2.02 -1.33 -0.58
CA ALA A 107 1.62 -1.26 -1.98
C ALA A 107 1.11 -2.63 -2.48
N PHE A 108 1.80 -3.72 -2.16
CA PHE A 108 1.41 -5.08 -2.54
C PHE A 108 0.13 -5.55 -1.82
N ASP A 109 -0.04 -5.16 -0.56
CA ASP A 109 -1.21 -5.54 0.25
C ASP A 109 -2.54 -5.05 -0.34
N THR A 110 -2.53 -3.99 -1.15
CA THR A 110 -3.72 -3.49 -1.88
C THR A 110 -4.28 -4.49 -2.90
N ARG A 111 -3.54 -5.56 -3.21
CA ARG A 111 -3.82 -6.55 -4.27
C ARG A 111 -4.02 -5.94 -5.66
N GLN A 112 -3.59 -4.69 -5.86
CA GLN A 112 -3.52 -4.07 -7.18
C GLN A 112 -2.17 -4.40 -7.81
N ARG A 113 -2.17 -4.57 -9.14
CA ARG A 113 -0.92 -4.79 -9.89
C ARG A 113 0.05 -3.64 -9.62
N VAL A 114 1.24 -3.95 -9.12
CA VAL A 114 2.31 -2.97 -8.91
C VAL A 114 3.04 -2.74 -10.24
N PRO A 115 3.31 -1.48 -10.65
CA PRO A 115 4.14 -1.21 -11.82
C PRO A 115 5.58 -1.67 -11.56
N THR A 116 6.15 -2.46 -12.48
CA THR A 116 7.47 -3.08 -12.31
C THR A 116 8.55 -2.49 -13.22
N THR A 117 8.24 -1.44 -13.99
CA THR A 117 9.17 -0.80 -14.92
C THR A 117 9.45 0.65 -14.52
N ALA A 118 10.71 1.10 -14.64
CA ALA A 118 11.09 2.48 -14.34
C ALA A 118 10.24 3.51 -15.09
N ARG A 119 9.84 3.23 -16.34
CA ARG A 119 8.98 4.12 -17.12
C ARG A 119 7.63 4.37 -16.45
N ASN A 120 6.94 3.32 -16.05
CA ASN A 120 5.62 3.47 -15.41
C ASN A 120 5.74 4.08 -14.01
N LEU A 121 6.84 3.78 -13.31
CA LEU A 121 7.12 4.36 -12.00
C LEU A 121 7.47 5.84 -12.10
N PHE A 122 8.20 6.26 -13.12
CA PHE A 122 8.50 7.65 -13.41
C PHE A 122 7.23 8.47 -13.60
N GLU A 123 6.30 8.00 -14.44
CA GLU A 123 5.00 8.67 -14.62
C GLU A 123 4.16 8.73 -13.34
N LEU A 124 4.34 7.76 -12.43
CA LEU A 124 3.63 7.71 -11.16
C LEU A 124 4.18 8.71 -10.13
N ILE A 125 5.50 8.92 -10.10
CA ILE A 125 6.19 9.71 -9.06
C ILE A 125 6.50 11.15 -9.49
N ARG A 126 6.41 11.45 -10.79
CA ARG A 126 6.48 12.79 -11.35
C ARG A 126 5.37 13.72 -10.80
#